data_AF-A0A9P5ZPJ4-F1
#
_entry.id   AF-A0A9P5ZPJ4-F1
#
_cell.length_a   1.000
_cell.length_b   1.000
_cell.length_c   1.000
_cell.angle_alpha   90.00
_cell.angle_beta   90.00
_cell.angle_gamma   90.00
#
_symmetry.space_group_name_H-M   'P 1'
#
loop_
_entity.id
_entity.type
_entity.pdbx_description
1 polymer ?
#
loop_
_entity_poly.entity_id
_entity_poly.type
_entity_poly.pdbx_seq_one_letter_code
_entity_poly.pdbx_strand_id
1 'polypeptide(L)'
;MYSLTPCRVMGMVGSGKTSFVNSASGSALKVGDNLWSCTADTQVSKPFQLDGRQISLIDTPGFDDTTKSDFDVLNAIAVFLAQSYKQGTKLAGIIYLHRISDIRMGGISTRCFRMFRELCGETTFKNIVIVTNMWGQVSQTVGNAREAELASDTLFFKPVLDKGAQLLRHDNTADGARNILRRIIKNHPLPLLVQTDLVDRRLDLSGTSAANALDCAVNKQKEKHRIELTRVRQAKDEGIDPLLLSN
;
A
#
# COMPACT_ATOMS: atom_id res chain seq x y z
N MET A 1 26.92 -19.50 1.50
CA MET A 1 26.61 -18.11 1.11
C MET A 1 25.12 -17.91 1.35
N TYR A 2 24.71 -17.10 2.34
CA TYR A 2 23.28 -16.92 2.64
C TYR A 2 22.65 -16.06 1.54
N SER A 3 21.60 -16.56 0.88
CA SER A 3 20.84 -15.78 -0.11
C SER A 3 20.13 -14.64 0.61
N LEU A 4 20.32 -13.41 0.12
CA LEU A 4 19.56 -12.26 0.61
C LEU A 4 18.08 -12.46 0.29
N THR A 5 17.22 -12.23 1.28
CA THR A 5 15.76 -12.40 1.19
C THR A 5 15.13 -11.01 1.21
N PRO A 6 14.84 -10.40 0.05
CA PRO A 6 14.26 -9.07 0.00
C PRO A 6 12.76 -9.13 0.30
N CYS A 7 12.32 -8.29 1.24
CA CYS A 7 10.92 -8.03 1.52
C CYS A 7 10.63 -6.54 1.28
N ARG A 8 9.44 -6.22 0.78
CA ARG A 8 9.05 -4.84 0.48
C ARG A 8 7.94 -4.37 1.42
N VAL A 9 8.02 -3.12 1.85
CA VAL A 9 7.02 -2.48 2.72
C VAL A 9 6.28 -1.42 1.92
N MET A 10 4.96 -1.56 1.80
CA MET A 10 4.05 -0.69 1.06
C MET A 10 2.92 -0.20 1.97
N GLY A 11 2.20 0.83 1.55
CA GLY A 11 1.12 1.44 2.33
C GLY A 11 1.02 2.94 2.07
N MET A 12 0.00 3.59 2.62
CA MET A 12 -0.20 5.04 2.43
C MET A 12 0.93 5.89 3.01
N VAL A 13 1.04 7.15 2.61
CA VAL A 13 1.88 8.14 3.33
C VAL A 13 1.43 8.22 4.80
N GLY A 14 2.38 8.37 5.72
CA GLY A 14 2.09 8.41 7.16
C GLY A 14 1.69 7.07 7.81
N SER A 15 1.62 5.96 7.06
CA SER A 15 1.27 4.63 7.62
C SER A 15 2.35 3.97 8.49
N GLY A 16 3.53 4.59 8.64
CA GLY A 16 4.61 4.08 9.49
C GLY A 16 5.56 3.07 8.82
N LYS A 17 5.66 3.06 7.48
CA LYS A 17 6.56 2.17 6.71
C LYS A 17 8.02 2.27 7.13
N THR A 18 8.59 3.47 7.11
CA THR A 18 9.98 3.71 7.49
C THR A 18 10.23 3.35 8.96
N SER A 19 9.30 3.66 9.86
CA SER A 19 9.38 3.28 11.27
C SER A 19 9.37 1.77 11.46
N PHE A 20 8.53 1.04 10.72
CA PHE A 20 8.53 -0.43 10.71
C PHE A 20 9.89 -0.97 10.26
N VAL A 21 10.44 -0.43 9.15
CA VAL A 21 11.73 -0.87 8.61
C VAL A 21 12.86 -0.62 9.60
N ASN A 22 12.90 0.54 10.23
CA ASN A 22 13.88 0.89 11.25
C ASN A 22 13.77 -0.02 12.49
N SER A 23 12.56 -0.24 13.01
CA SER A 23 12.33 -1.14 14.15
C SER A 23 12.74 -2.59 13.85
N ALA A 24 12.45 -3.12 12.66
CA ALA A 24 12.80 -4.48 12.30
C ALA A 24 14.31 -4.69 12.12
N SER A 25 14.94 -3.77 11.36
CA SER A 25 16.32 -3.93 10.90
C SER A 25 17.37 -3.29 11.80
N GLY A 26 16.98 -2.40 12.72
CA GLY A 26 17.92 -1.54 13.45
C GLY A 26 18.60 -0.48 12.56
N SER A 27 18.09 -0.25 11.35
CA SER A 27 18.56 0.82 10.48
C SER A 27 18.08 2.19 10.96
N ALA A 28 18.75 3.25 10.50
CA ALA A 28 18.36 4.63 10.70
C ALA A 28 18.01 5.27 9.36
N LEU A 29 17.04 4.69 8.66
CA LEU A 29 16.50 5.29 7.43
C LEU A 29 15.83 6.62 7.78
N LYS A 30 15.94 7.61 6.88
CA LYS A 30 15.36 8.93 7.10
C LYS A 30 13.84 8.80 7.17
N VAL A 31 13.29 9.09 8.35
CA VAL A 31 11.86 9.33 8.55
C VAL A 31 11.65 10.80 8.22
N GLY A 32 11.06 11.12 7.07
CA GLY A 32 10.95 12.49 6.60
C GLY A 32 9.58 12.80 6.03
N ASP A 33 9.02 13.94 6.44
CA ASP A 33 7.84 14.59 5.86
C ASP A 33 8.21 15.54 4.68
N ASN A 34 9.48 15.56 4.25
CA ASN A 34 10.02 16.56 3.33
C ASN A 34 10.38 16.01 1.96
N LEU A 35 10.07 16.83 0.96
CA LEU A 35 9.50 16.38 -0.29
C LEU A 35 10.31 16.80 -1.52
N TRP A 36 11.63 16.91 -1.41
CA TRP A 36 12.46 17.37 -2.51
C TRP A 36 13.85 16.75 -2.47
N SER A 37 14.10 15.77 -3.34
CA SER A 37 15.37 15.59 -4.06
C SER A 37 15.21 14.49 -5.11
N CYS A 38 16.01 14.57 -6.16
CA CYS A 38 15.90 13.87 -7.43
C CYS A 38 16.15 12.35 -7.34
N THR A 39 15.18 11.62 -6.80
CA THR A 39 14.75 10.22 -7.03
C THR A 39 13.65 9.99 -6.00
N ALA A 40 12.44 9.62 -6.42
CA ALA A 40 11.28 9.42 -5.55
C ALA A 40 11.42 8.17 -4.63
N ASP A 41 12.31 8.27 -3.64
CA ASP A 41 12.64 7.53 -2.41
C ASP A 41 12.14 6.09 -2.19
N THR A 42 12.74 5.12 -2.88
CA THR A 42 12.83 3.74 -2.37
C THR A 42 14.12 3.59 -1.56
N GLN A 43 14.04 3.28 -0.26
CA GLN A 43 15.20 3.10 0.62
C GLN A 43 15.37 1.61 0.97
N VAL A 44 16.61 1.12 1.03
CA VAL A 44 16.89 -0.27 1.42
C VAL A 44 17.56 -0.28 2.79
N SER A 45 17.04 -1.08 3.71
CA SER A 45 17.64 -1.27 5.04
C SER A 45 19.02 -1.91 4.95
N LYS A 46 19.83 -1.76 6.00
CA LYS A 46 20.98 -2.65 6.18
C LYS A 46 20.48 -4.10 6.26
N PRO A 47 21.16 -5.07 5.62
CA PRO A 47 20.84 -6.48 5.80
C PRO A 47 20.96 -6.88 7.27
N PHE A 48 20.03 -7.70 7.75
CA PHE A 48 20.04 -8.22 9.13
C PHE A 48 19.66 -9.70 9.14
N GLN A 49 20.16 -10.42 10.16
CA GLN A 49 19.86 -11.83 10.33
C GLN A 49 18.53 -12.01 11.05
N LEU A 50 17.67 -12.88 10.51
CA LEU A 50 16.45 -13.35 11.14
C LEU A 50 16.30 -14.86 10.88
N ASP A 51 16.25 -15.65 11.95
CA ASP A 51 16.11 -17.11 11.91
C ASP A 51 17.08 -17.80 10.91
N GLY A 52 18.35 -17.35 10.89
CA GLY A 52 19.40 -17.88 10.01
C GLY A 52 19.35 -17.41 8.55
N ARG A 53 18.51 -16.41 8.23
CA ARG A 53 18.40 -15.80 6.90
C ARG A 53 18.82 -14.33 6.92
N GLN A 54 19.55 -13.91 5.89
CA GLN A 54 19.84 -12.50 5.64
C GLN A 54 18.62 -11.83 4.99
N ILE A 55 18.03 -10.87 5.69
CA ILE A 55 16.84 -10.12 5.26
C ILE A 55 17.23 -8.69 4.92
N SER A 56 16.67 -8.15 3.83
CA SER A 56 16.71 -6.71 3.55
C SER A 56 15.28 -6.20 3.34
N LEU A 57 14.96 -5.07 3.95
CA LEU A 57 13.67 -4.41 3.78
C LEU A 57 13.78 -3.25 2.80
N ILE A 58 12.85 -3.20 1.87
CA ILE A 58 12.75 -2.14 0.89
C ILE A 58 11.58 -1.24 1.33
N ASP A 59 11.90 -0.08 1.87
CA ASP A 59 10.96 1.01 2.14
C ASP A 59 10.61 1.73 0.85
N THR A 60 9.35 2.13 0.72
CA THR A 60 8.79 2.62 -0.55
C THR A 60 8.05 3.94 -0.33
N PRO A 61 7.96 4.78 -1.37
CA PRO A 61 7.10 5.95 -1.31
C PRO A 61 5.67 5.53 -0.93
N GLY A 62 5.03 6.31 -0.07
CA GLY A 62 3.64 6.04 0.28
C GLY A 62 2.70 6.34 -0.89
N PHE A 63 1.60 5.60 -0.96
CA PHE A 63 0.45 6.00 -1.77
C PHE A 63 -0.20 7.26 -1.16
N ASP A 64 -0.76 8.15 -1.98
CA ASP A 64 -1.34 9.45 -1.55
C ASP A 64 -0.31 10.49 -1.08
N ASP A 65 0.74 10.71 -1.87
CA ASP A 65 1.68 11.82 -1.69
C ASP A 65 1.06 13.09 -2.27
N THR A 66 0.73 14.09 -1.43
CA THR A 66 0.02 15.32 -1.82
C THR A 66 0.77 16.17 -2.85
N THR A 67 2.02 15.83 -3.16
CA THR A 67 2.86 16.51 -4.15
C THR A 67 3.03 15.73 -5.45
N LYS A 68 2.64 14.47 -5.50
CA LYS A 68 2.78 13.59 -6.67
C LYS A 68 1.43 13.07 -7.09
N SER A 69 1.24 12.86 -8.40
CA SER A 69 0.06 12.11 -8.82
C SER A 69 0.19 10.66 -8.37
N ASP A 70 -0.93 9.99 -8.11
CA ASP A 70 -0.92 8.56 -7.82
C ASP A 70 -0.25 7.75 -8.96
N PHE A 71 -0.29 8.25 -10.20
CA PHE A 71 0.36 7.63 -11.35
C PHE A 71 1.88 7.74 -11.24
N ASP A 72 2.41 8.86 -10.75
CA ASP A 72 3.84 9.02 -10.51
C ASP A 72 4.34 8.09 -9.40
N VAL A 73 3.55 7.92 -8.34
CA VAL A 73 3.85 6.96 -7.27
C VAL A 73 3.84 5.53 -7.82
N LEU A 74 2.82 5.17 -8.61
CA LEU A 74 2.75 3.88 -9.27
C LEU A 74 3.96 3.65 -10.18
N ASN A 75 4.33 4.64 -10.99
CA ASN A 75 5.46 4.57 -11.91
C ASN A 75 6.78 4.35 -11.16
N ALA A 76 7.03 5.10 -10.09
CA ALA A 76 8.24 4.93 -9.27
C ALA A 76 8.33 3.50 -8.69
N ILE A 77 7.22 2.98 -8.16
CA ILE A 77 7.16 1.61 -7.63
C ILE A 77 7.39 0.58 -8.75
N ALA A 78 6.70 0.73 -9.88
CA ALA A 78 6.72 -0.21 -10.99
C ALA A 78 8.11 -0.28 -11.66
N VAL A 79 8.74 0.88 -11.91
CA VAL A 79 10.10 0.97 -12.46
C VAL A 79 11.10 0.26 -11.56
N PHE A 80 11.06 0.52 -10.25
CA PHE A 80 11.95 -0.14 -9.29
C PHE A 80 11.76 -1.67 -9.31
N LEU A 81 10.51 -2.13 -9.29
CA LEU A 81 10.18 -3.56 -9.28
C LEU A 81 10.60 -4.25 -10.57
N ALA A 82 10.41 -3.61 -11.72
CA ALA A 82 10.82 -4.13 -13.02
C ALA A 82 12.35 -4.21 -13.15
N GLN A 83 13.07 -3.18 -12.69
CA GLN A 83 14.55 -3.20 -12.67
C GLN A 83 15.09 -4.33 -11.78
N SER A 84 14.53 -4.47 -10.57
CA SER A 84 14.91 -5.54 -9.64
C SER A 84 14.64 -6.93 -10.23
N TYR A 85 13.51 -7.09 -10.92
CA TYR A 85 13.13 -8.35 -11.55
C TYR A 85 14.08 -8.73 -12.71
N LYS A 86 14.45 -7.77 -13.56
CA LYS A 86 15.43 -7.97 -14.64
C LYS A 86 16.80 -8.43 -14.12
N GLN A 87 17.15 -8.07 -12.89
CA GLN A 87 18.36 -8.50 -12.20
C GLN A 87 18.22 -9.87 -11.50
N GLY A 88 17.10 -10.57 -11.70
CA GLY A 88 16.83 -11.89 -11.12
C GLY A 88 16.32 -11.85 -9.67
N THR A 89 16.05 -10.66 -9.13
CA THR A 89 15.56 -10.53 -7.75
C THR A 89 14.05 -10.72 -7.68
N LYS A 90 13.61 -11.72 -6.91
CA LYS A 90 12.20 -11.96 -6.59
C LYS A 90 11.95 -11.64 -5.12
N LEU A 91 10.81 -11.03 -4.81
CA LEU A 91 10.44 -10.69 -3.44
C LEU A 91 9.93 -11.92 -2.69
N ALA A 92 10.43 -12.12 -1.47
CA ALA A 92 9.95 -13.20 -0.61
C ALA A 92 8.59 -12.87 0.02
N GLY A 93 8.31 -11.59 0.24
CA GLY A 93 7.01 -11.14 0.68
C GLY A 93 6.82 -9.64 0.62
N ILE A 94 5.56 -9.23 0.71
CA ILE A 94 5.14 -7.83 0.77
C ILE A 94 4.38 -7.58 2.06
N ILE A 95 4.73 -6.49 2.72
CA ILE A 95 4.05 -5.99 3.89
C ILE A 95 3.23 -4.77 3.46
N TYR A 96 1.90 -4.82 3.65
CA TYR A 96 1.03 -3.66 3.45
C TYR A 96 0.65 -3.07 4.81
N LEU A 97 1.16 -1.88 5.13
CA LEU A 97 0.87 -1.18 6.39
C LEU A 97 -0.38 -0.30 6.28
N HIS A 98 -1.26 -0.46 7.26
CA HIS A 98 -2.50 0.29 7.42
C HIS A 98 -2.67 0.79 8.86
N ARG A 99 -3.12 2.02 9.05
CA ARG A 99 -3.35 2.57 10.40
C ARG A 99 -4.76 2.19 10.84
N ILE A 100 -4.88 1.54 12.00
CA ILE A 100 -6.21 1.25 12.56
C ILE A 100 -6.93 2.51 13.06
N SER A 101 -6.17 3.60 13.30
CA SER A 101 -6.68 4.88 13.76
C SER A 101 -7.43 5.67 12.69
N ASP A 102 -7.29 5.32 11.41
CA ASP A 102 -8.03 5.95 10.32
C ASP A 102 -9.53 5.69 10.50
N ILE A 103 -10.32 6.77 10.60
CA ILE A 103 -11.72 6.72 11.03
C ILE A 103 -12.61 6.01 10.00
N ARG A 104 -12.19 5.98 8.73
CA ARG A 104 -12.80 5.25 7.61
C ARG A 104 -11.72 4.93 6.58
N MET A 105 -11.82 3.81 5.89
CA MET A 105 -11.19 3.67 4.57
C MET A 105 -11.88 4.68 3.62
N GLY A 106 -11.34 5.90 3.54
CA GLY A 106 -11.81 6.89 2.58
C GLY A 106 -11.63 6.40 1.15
N GLY A 107 -12.34 7.00 0.18
CA GLY A 107 -12.27 6.59 -1.23
C GLY A 107 -10.85 6.56 -1.81
N ILE A 108 -9.93 7.36 -1.24
CA ILE A 108 -8.50 7.34 -1.55
C ILE A 108 -7.82 6.05 -1.07
N SER A 109 -8.03 5.65 0.19
CA SER A 109 -7.43 4.44 0.77
C SER A 109 -7.90 3.18 0.04
N THR A 110 -9.19 3.11 -0.32
CA THR A 110 -9.76 2.02 -1.14
C THR A 110 -9.14 1.97 -2.55
N ARG A 111 -8.94 3.13 -3.18
CA ARG A 111 -8.29 3.23 -4.50
C ARG A 111 -6.85 2.74 -4.44
N CYS A 112 -6.08 3.23 -3.47
CA CYS A 112 -4.68 2.85 -3.28
C CYS A 112 -4.54 1.36 -2.98
N PHE A 113 -5.45 0.80 -2.17
CA PHE A 113 -5.47 -0.63 -1.90
C PHE A 113 -5.84 -1.46 -3.13
N ARG A 114 -6.80 -1.02 -3.94
CA ARG A 114 -7.14 -1.68 -5.22
C ARG A 114 -5.94 -1.69 -6.17
N MET A 115 -5.27 -0.56 -6.33
CA MET A 115 -4.04 -0.47 -7.12
C MET A 115 -2.96 -1.42 -6.60
N PHE A 116 -2.76 -1.49 -5.28
CA PHE A 116 -1.84 -2.45 -4.66
C PHE A 116 -2.17 -3.91 -5.01
N ARG A 117 -3.45 -4.29 -4.99
CA ARG A 117 -3.91 -5.63 -5.39
C ARG A 117 -3.55 -5.97 -6.82
N GLU A 118 -3.85 -5.05 -7.75
CA GLU A 118 -3.54 -5.24 -9.17
C GLU A 118 -2.04 -5.27 -9.44
N LEU A 119 -1.25 -4.50 -8.69
CA LEU A 119 0.20 -4.50 -8.80
C LEU A 119 0.80 -5.85 -8.40
N CYS A 120 0.29 -6.45 -7.33
CA CYS A 120 0.77 -7.73 -6.82
C CYS A 120 0.29 -8.91 -7.67
N GLY A 121 -0.99 -8.93 -8.05
CA GLY A 121 -1.64 -10.06 -8.72
C GLY A 121 -1.94 -11.23 -7.79
N GLU A 122 -3.02 -11.95 -8.10
CA GLU A 122 -3.63 -12.92 -7.19
C GLU A 122 -2.72 -14.09 -6.79
N THR A 123 -1.84 -14.50 -7.69
CA THR A 123 -0.88 -15.59 -7.48
C THR A 123 0.12 -15.29 -6.35
N THR A 124 0.33 -14.01 -6.03
CA THR A 124 1.27 -13.54 -5.02
C THR A 124 0.61 -13.20 -3.68
N PHE A 125 -0.72 -13.24 -3.58
CA PHE A 125 -1.44 -12.83 -2.36
C PHE A 125 -1.05 -13.66 -1.12
N LYS A 126 -0.70 -14.93 -1.29
CA LYS A 126 -0.13 -15.77 -0.21
C LYS A 126 1.20 -15.29 0.36
N ASN A 127 1.92 -14.41 -0.36
CA ASN A 127 3.15 -13.78 0.09
C ASN A 127 2.91 -12.37 0.67
N ILE A 128 1.65 -11.95 0.81
CA ILE A 128 1.26 -10.66 1.35
C ILE A 128 0.88 -10.80 2.83
N VAL A 129 1.40 -9.90 3.65
CA VAL A 129 0.94 -9.69 5.03
C VAL A 129 0.46 -8.25 5.15
N ILE A 130 -0.82 -8.09 5.43
CA ILE A 130 -1.40 -6.83 5.83
C ILE A 130 -1.13 -6.62 7.32
N VAL A 131 -0.59 -5.46 7.66
CA VAL A 131 -0.20 -5.11 9.02
C VAL A 131 -0.98 -3.88 9.47
N THR A 132 -1.74 -4.01 10.55
CA THR A 132 -2.42 -2.89 11.21
C THR A 132 -1.57 -2.34 12.36
N ASN A 133 -1.35 -1.03 12.42
CA ASN A 133 -0.61 -0.38 13.49
C ASN A 133 -1.40 0.77 14.13
N MET A 134 -0.73 1.55 15.01
CA MET A 134 -1.33 2.67 15.75
C MET A 134 -2.50 2.27 16.68
N TRP A 135 -2.48 1.03 17.17
CA TRP A 135 -3.47 0.50 18.11
C TRP A 135 -3.59 1.29 19.42
N GLY A 136 -2.52 2.01 19.82
CA GLY A 136 -2.56 2.91 20.98
C GLY A 136 -3.32 4.23 20.78
N GLN A 137 -3.77 4.54 19.55
CA GLN A 137 -4.52 5.77 19.24
C GLN A 137 -6.05 5.59 19.27
N VAL A 138 -6.54 4.36 19.47
CA VAL A 138 -7.96 4.05 19.52
C VAL A 138 -8.26 3.12 20.69
N SER A 139 -9.50 3.11 21.17
CA SER A 139 -9.92 2.11 22.15
C SER A 139 -9.94 0.71 21.53
N GLN A 140 -9.75 -0.32 22.35
CA GLN A 140 -9.74 -1.71 21.89
C GLN A 140 -11.05 -2.08 21.16
N THR A 141 -12.18 -1.60 21.66
CA THR A 141 -13.50 -1.82 21.05
C THR A 141 -13.58 -1.23 19.64
N VAL A 142 -13.14 0.02 19.47
CA VAL A 142 -13.15 0.70 18.16
C VAL A 142 -12.18 0.04 17.21
N GLY A 143 -10.96 -0.27 17.65
CA GLY A 143 -9.94 -0.95 16.84
C GLY A 143 -10.40 -2.33 16.38
N ASN A 144 -11.02 -3.12 17.26
CA ASN A 144 -11.57 -4.44 16.92
C ASN A 144 -12.70 -4.34 15.88
N ALA A 145 -13.62 -3.39 16.05
CA ALA A 145 -14.71 -3.19 15.10
C ALA A 145 -14.17 -2.80 13.70
N ARG A 146 -13.19 -1.90 13.64
CA ARG A 146 -12.54 -1.49 12.39
C ARG A 146 -11.78 -2.63 11.72
N GLU A 147 -11.03 -3.42 12.48
CA GLU A 147 -10.33 -4.58 11.93
C GLU A 147 -11.30 -5.60 11.34
N ALA A 148 -12.42 -5.86 12.02
CA ALA A 148 -13.47 -6.75 11.52
C ALA A 148 -14.11 -6.22 10.22
N GLU A 149 -14.39 -4.92 10.14
CA GLU A 149 -14.88 -4.26 8.92
C GLU A 149 -13.85 -4.39 7.77
N LEU A 150 -12.59 -4.05 8.02
CA LEU A 150 -11.49 -4.16 7.06
C LEU A 150 -11.31 -5.58 6.53
N ALA A 151 -11.49 -6.59 7.38
CA ALA A 151 -11.34 -8.00 7.02
C ALA A 151 -12.56 -8.57 6.27
N SER A 152 -13.75 -7.99 6.46
CA SER A 152 -15.00 -8.54 5.91
C SER A 152 -15.51 -7.83 4.66
N ASP A 153 -15.10 -6.58 4.41
CA ASP A 153 -15.54 -5.83 3.23
C ASP A 153 -14.76 -6.24 1.95
N THR A 154 -15.52 -6.51 0.88
CA THR A 154 -15.01 -6.82 -0.47
C THR A 154 -14.26 -5.66 -1.14
N LEU A 155 -14.48 -4.42 -0.69
CA LEU A 155 -13.74 -3.25 -1.12
C LEU A 155 -12.40 -3.12 -0.38
N PHE A 156 -12.25 -3.78 0.77
CA PHE A 156 -11.06 -3.74 1.61
C PHE A 156 -10.29 -5.06 1.51
N PHE A 157 -9.90 -5.66 2.64
CA PHE A 157 -8.91 -6.75 2.67
C PHE A 157 -9.51 -8.12 2.35
N LYS A 158 -10.83 -8.29 2.42
CA LYS A 158 -11.47 -9.59 2.18
C LYS A 158 -10.97 -10.31 0.92
N PRO A 159 -10.85 -9.68 -0.27
CA PRO A 159 -10.46 -10.41 -1.48
C PRO A 159 -9.02 -10.92 -1.48
N VAL A 160 -8.11 -10.28 -0.74
CA VAL A 160 -6.73 -10.79 -0.60
C VAL A 160 -6.62 -11.82 0.52
N LEU A 161 -7.39 -11.65 1.60
CA LEU A 161 -7.45 -12.59 2.71
C LEU A 161 -8.04 -13.93 2.26
N ASP A 162 -9.12 -13.91 1.47
CA ASP A 162 -9.75 -15.10 0.89
C ASP A 162 -8.78 -15.89 -0.03
N LYS A 163 -7.68 -15.25 -0.48
CA LYS A 163 -6.65 -15.84 -1.35
C LYS A 163 -5.32 -16.10 -0.65
N GLY A 164 -5.33 -16.11 0.68
CA GLY A 164 -4.21 -16.57 1.51
C GLY A 164 -3.28 -15.47 2.04
N ALA A 165 -3.60 -14.20 1.83
CA ALA A 165 -2.91 -13.12 2.55
C ALA A 165 -3.23 -13.19 4.05
N GLN A 166 -2.33 -12.68 4.90
CA GLN A 166 -2.53 -12.66 6.35
C GLN A 166 -2.79 -11.25 6.85
N LEU A 167 -3.60 -11.12 7.90
CA LEU A 167 -3.81 -9.87 8.63
C LEU A 167 -3.19 -9.99 10.03
N LEU A 168 -2.26 -9.09 10.38
CA LEU A 168 -1.56 -9.09 11.66
C LEU A 168 -1.55 -7.69 12.28
N ARG A 169 -1.50 -7.65 13.61
CA ARG A 169 -1.36 -6.40 14.37
C ARG A 169 0.11 -6.14 14.69
N HIS A 170 0.55 -4.89 14.58
CA HIS A 170 1.86 -4.43 15.02
C HIS A 170 1.73 -3.51 16.23
N ASP A 171 2.48 -3.85 17.28
CA ASP A 171 2.63 -3.12 18.54
C ASP A 171 3.70 -2.02 18.49
N ASN A 172 4.25 -1.72 17.30
CA ASN A 172 5.37 -0.81 17.06
C ASN A 172 6.70 -1.22 17.73
N THR A 173 6.84 -2.45 18.22
CA THR A 173 8.11 -2.94 18.79
C THR A 173 8.97 -3.62 17.73
N ALA A 174 10.28 -3.73 18.01
CA ALA A 174 11.22 -4.46 17.16
C ALA A 174 10.88 -5.97 17.10
N ASP A 175 10.51 -6.56 18.24
CA ASP A 175 10.14 -7.98 18.32
C ASP A 175 8.83 -8.25 17.57
N GLY A 176 7.84 -7.37 17.69
CA GLY A 176 6.61 -7.42 16.90
C GLY A 176 6.88 -7.36 15.39
N ALA A 177 7.75 -6.44 14.96
CA ALA A 177 8.13 -6.31 13.54
C ALA A 177 8.84 -7.59 13.03
N ARG A 178 9.73 -8.17 13.83
CA ARG A 178 10.42 -9.43 13.50
C ARG A 178 9.46 -10.62 13.47
N ASN A 179 8.49 -10.67 14.39
CA ASN A 179 7.44 -11.70 14.38
C ASN A 179 6.57 -11.66 13.11
N ILE A 180 6.27 -10.45 12.61
CA ILE A 180 5.59 -10.28 11.32
C ILE A 180 6.47 -10.81 10.18
N LEU A 181 7.76 -10.45 10.15
CA LEU A 181 8.68 -10.93 9.11
C LEU A 181 8.82 -12.45 9.09
N ARG A 182 8.81 -13.12 10.25
CA ARG A 182 8.85 -14.59 10.33
C ARG A 182 7.74 -15.28 9.54
N ARG A 183 6.61 -14.61 9.31
CA ARG A 183 5.48 -15.12 8.52
C ARG A 183 5.75 -15.14 7.01
N ILE A 184 6.67 -14.30 6.51
CA ILE A 184 6.95 -14.19 5.07
C ILE A 184 8.30 -14.72 4.64
N ILE A 185 9.32 -14.75 5.51
CA ILE A 185 10.68 -15.16 5.13
C ILE A 185 10.80 -16.63 4.69
N LYS A 186 9.79 -17.45 5.01
CA LYS A 186 9.72 -18.88 4.62
C LYS A 186 8.99 -19.09 3.30
N ASN A 187 8.36 -18.06 2.74
CA ASN A 187 7.60 -18.17 1.51
C ASN A 187 8.51 -18.35 0.30
N HIS A 188 7.98 -19.01 -0.73
CA HIS A 188 8.64 -19.09 -2.03
C HIS A 188 8.50 -17.75 -2.76
N PRO A 189 9.61 -17.09 -3.16
CA PRO A 189 9.54 -15.83 -3.88
C PRO A 189 8.80 -15.95 -5.21
N LEU A 190 7.86 -15.03 -5.46
CA LEU A 190 7.07 -14.99 -6.69
C LEU A 190 7.19 -13.61 -7.35
N PRO A 191 7.18 -13.55 -8.69
CA PRO A 191 7.11 -12.28 -9.39
C PRO A 191 5.73 -11.65 -9.22
N LEU A 192 5.68 -10.34 -9.02
CA LEU A 192 4.44 -9.58 -8.99
C LEU A 192 3.89 -9.39 -10.40
N LEU A 193 2.57 -9.21 -10.54
CA LEU A 193 1.93 -9.02 -11.84
C LEU A 193 2.54 -7.84 -12.61
N VAL A 194 2.84 -6.72 -11.94
CA VAL A 194 3.48 -5.57 -12.60
C VAL A 194 4.88 -5.91 -13.16
N GLN A 195 5.61 -6.84 -12.52
CA GLN A 195 6.93 -7.26 -13.00
C GLN A 195 6.79 -8.09 -14.28
N THR A 196 5.87 -9.06 -14.28
CA THR A 196 5.61 -9.88 -15.48
C THR A 196 5.01 -9.04 -16.61
N ASP A 197 4.15 -8.07 -16.30
CA ASP A 197 3.54 -7.18 -17.29
C ASP A 197 4.58 -6.32 -18.00
N LEU A 198 5.46 -5.66 -17.25
CA LEU A 198 6.45 -4.74 -17.81
C LEU A 198 7.65 -5.46 -18.44
N VAL A 199 8.05 -6.63 -17.91
CA VAL A 199 9.29 -7.30 -18.32
C VAL A 199 9.04 -8.44 -19.29
N ASP A 200 8.13 -9.36 -18.95
CA ASP A 200 7.90 -10.57 -19.74
C ASP A 200 6.93 -10.28 -20.89
N ARG A 201 5.83 -9.57 -20.59
CA ARG A 201 4.79 -9.20 -21.56
C ARG A 201 5.11 -7.90 -22.31
N ARG A 202 6.12 -7.14 -21.87
CA ARG A 202 6.57 -5.87 -22.45
C ARG A 202 5.44 -4.84 -22.63
N LEU A 203 4.52 -4.79 -21.67
CA LEU A 203 3.47 -3.77 -21.64
C LEU A 203 4.05 -2.44 -21.19
N ASP A 204 3.49 -1.34 -21.70
CA ASP A 204 3.68 -0.03 -21.09
C ASP A 204 2.93 0.05 -19.76
N LEU A 205 3.41 0.89 -18.83
CA LEU A 205 2.78 1.02 -17.51
C LEU A 205 1.29 1.36 -17.60
N SER A 206 0.91 2.25 -18.52
CA SER A 206 -0.48 2.63 -18.77
C SER A 206 -1.37 1.47 -19.23
N GLY A 207 -0.78 0.40 -19.78
CA GLY A 207 -1.48 -0.82 -20.18
C GLY A 207 -1.66 -1.86 -19.07
N THR A 208 -1.11 -1.61 -17.87
CA THR A 208 -1.17 -2.56 -16.75
C THR A 208 -2.50 -2.46 -15.99
N SER A 209 -2.91 -3.57 -15.35
CA SER A 209 -4.11 -3.57 -14.50
C SER A 209 -4.02 -2.57 -13.35
N ALA A 210 -2.81 -2.32 -12.84
CA ALA A 210 -2.56 -1.34 -11.78
C ALA A 210 -2.83 0.10 -12.23
N ALA A 211 -2.42 0.49 -13.44
CA ALA A 211 -2.73 1.81 -14.00
C ALA A 211 -4.23 1.96 -14.30
N ASN A 212 -4.87 0.93 -14.85
CA ASN A 212 -6.31 0.94 -15.11
C ASN A 212 -7.15 1.08 -13.83
N ALA A 213 -6.72 0.46 -12.73
CA ALA A 213 -7.36 0.61 -11.43
C ALA A 213 -7.27 2.05 -10.90
N LEU A 214 -6.24 2.79 -11.31
CA LEU A 214 -6.07 4.20 -10.98
C LEU A 214 -6.99 5.11 -11.81
N ASP A 215 -6.99 4.93 -13.13
CA ASP A 215 -7.80 5.73 -14.08
C ASP A 215 -9.31 5.60 -13.84
N CYS A 216 -9.77 4.39 -13.49
CA CYS A 216 -11.16 4.14 -13.18
C CYS A 216 -11.65 4.95 -11.95
N ALA A 217 -10.75 5.34 -11.06
CA ALA A 217 -11.09 6.10 -9.86
C ALA A 217 -11.02 7.63 -10.09
N VAL A 218 -10.04 8.11 -10.86
CA VAL A 218 -9.96 9.53 -11.26
C VAL A 218 -11.18 9.93 -12.08
N ASN A 219 -11.61 9.08 -13.03
CA ASN A 219 -12.79 9.34 -13.85
C ASN A 219 -14.10 9.31 -13.04
N LYS A 220 -14.23 8.43 -12.04
CA LYS A 220 -15.40 8.42 -11.14
C LYS A 220 -15.47 9.65 -10.24
N GLN A 221 -14.33 10.19 -9.80
CA GLN A 221 -14.30 11.39 -8.97
C GLN A 221 -14.57 12.66 -9.78
N LYS A 222 -13.99 12.76 -11.00
CA LYS A 222 -14.32 13.82 -11.96
C LYS A 222 -15.80 13.83 -12.33
N GLU A 223 -16.38 12.65 -12.53
CA GLU A 223 -17.81 12.54 -12.85
C GLU A 223 -18.70 12.92 -11.67
N LYS A 224 -18.35 12.51 -10.44
CA LYS A 224 -19.06 12.98 -9.23
C LYS A 224 -19.00 14.49 -9.06
N HIS A 225 -17.81 15.09 -9.21
CA HIS A 225 -17.66 16.55 -9.14
C HIS A 225 -18.38 17.26 -10.29
N ARG A 226 -18.40 16.69 -11.50
CA ARG A 226 -19.16 17.23 -12.64
C ARG A 226 -20.66 17.22 -12.35
N ILE A 227 -21.19 16.12 -11.82
CA ILE A 227 -22.59 15.99 -11.41
C ILE A 227 -22.92 16.98 -10.29
N GLU A 228 -22.05 17.11 -9.29
CA GLU A 228 -22.24 18.00 -8.14
C GLU A 228 -22.17 19.49 -8.54
N LEU A 229 -21.21 19.87 -9.39
CA LEU A 229 -21.13 21.21 -9.98
C LEU A 229 -22.34 21.53 -10.85
N THR A 230 -22.87 20.54 -11.57
CA THR A 230 -24.09 20.71 -12.38
C THR A 230 -25.31 20.92 -11.48
N ARG A 231 -25.43 20.18 -10.38
CA ARG A 231 -26.49 20.35 -9.37
C ARG A 231 -26.42 21.71 -8.68
N VAL A 232 -25.23 22.16 -8.27
CA VAL A 232 -25.05 23.48 -7.64
C VAL A 232 -25.35 24.62 -8.62
N ARG A 233 -25.02 24.46 -9.91
CA ARG A 233 -25.37 25.43 -10.96
C ARG A 233 -26.88 25.45 -11.21
N GLN A 234 -27.53 24.30 -11.33
CA GLN A 234 -28.99 24.21 -11.48
C GLN A 234 -29.73 24.79 -10.27
N ALA A 235 -29.30 24.50 -9.04
CA ALA A 235 -29.91 25.07 -7.83
C ALA A 235 -29.78 26.61 -7.75
N LYS A 236 -28.66 27.16 -8.27
CA LYS A 236 -28.47 28.61 -8.41
C LYS A 236 -29.34 29.22 -9.50
N ASP A 237 -29.53 28.52 -10.63
CA ASP A 237 -30.36 28.99 -11.74
C ASP A 237 -31.87 28.87 -11.44
N GLU A 238 -32.27 27.92 -10.57
CA GLU A 238 -33.64 27.71 -10.11
C GLU A 238 -34.02 28.57 -8.88
N GLY A 239 -33.07 29.34 -8.33
CA GLY A 239 -33.34 30.29 -7.23
C GLY A 239 -33.68 29.65 -5.88
N ILE A 240 -33.24 28.41 -5.63
CA ILE A 240 -33.51 27.69 -4.38
C ILE A 240 -32.39 27.98 -3.37
N ASP A 241 -32.75 28.55 -2.22
CA ASP A 241 -31.82 28.81 -1.12
C ASP A 241 -31.26 27.48 -0.55
N PRO A 242 -29.93 27.26 -0.53
CA PRO A 242 -29.32 26.03 0.00
C PRO A 242 -29.68 25.71 1.45
N LEU A 243 -30.20 26.67 2.23
CA LEU A 243 -30.59 26.51 3.63
C LEU A 243 -31.95 25.80 3.85
N LEU A 244 -32.72 25.52 2.81
CA LEU A 244 -34.02 24.83 2.93
C LEU A 244 -33.96 23.31 2.72
N LEU A 245 -32.79 22.75 2.38
CA LEU A 245 -32.61 21.31 2.15
C LEU A 245 -32.06 20.54 3.37
N SER A 246 -31.93 21.20 4.53
CA SER A 246 -31.62 20.54 5.80
C SER A 246 -32.87 20.46 6.67
N ASN A 247 -33.70 19.44 6.42
CA ASN A 247 -34.58 18.77 7.39
C ASN A 247 -34.85 17.34 6.93
#